data_AF-A0A4Q2LF70-F1
#
_entry.id   AF-A0A4Q2LF70-F1
#
_cell.length_a   1.000
_cell.length_b   1.000
_cell.length_c   1.000
_cell.angle_alpha   90.00
_cell.angle_beta   90.00
_cell.angle_gamma   90.00
#
_symmetry.space_group_name_H-M   'P 1'
#
loop_
_entity.id
_entity.type
_entity.pdbx_description
1 polymer ?
#
loop_
_entity_poly.entity_id
_entity_poly.type
_entity_poly.pdbx_seq_one_letter_code
_entity_poly.pdbx_strand_id
1 'polypeptide(L)'
;MSRPKSTNRTAALKLWLKSSRQKKLTEIADELGISPALIRKWKHLDKWDEIPTRRPKGGQPGNKNAVGNSGGPGGPEGNDYAVKHGAYRKFLPQDERFQEILEMARNLDPLDMIWDSVEIAYAKLIDMQTKMYVTDKDEMIKELKKQKFEVVDKGSKEEPNYEQMVTEEEYEFQFSWDRQATDIKAYTVIMRELRSAIKQYLAAAPENDERRLKLELMQAQVNKINADVKILDKQALDEGDKPIEILITRKGERV
;
A
#
# COMPACT_ATOMS: atom_id res chain seq x y z
N MET A 1 -4.29 -22.41 30.07
CA MET A 1 -3.21 -22.22 29.07
C MET A 1 -1.87 -22.10 29.81
N SER A 2 -0.82 -22.78 29.34
CA SER A 2 0.51 -22.73 29.97
C SER A 2 1.15 -21.35 29.77
N ARG A 3 1.78 -20.78 30.81
CA ARG A 3 2.45 -19.46 30.72
C ARG A 3 3.50 -19.46 29.59
N PRO A 4 3.58 -18.40 28.77
CA PRO A 4 4.61 -18.29 27.74
C PRO A 4 6.02 -18.39 28.37
N LYS A 5 6.93 -19.11 27.70
CA LYS A 5 8.33 -19.24 28.16
C LYS A 5 8.98 -17.85 28.09
N SER A 6 9.71 -17.45 29.13
CA SER A 6 10.44 -16.17 29.12
C SER A 6 11.46 -16.12 27.97
N THR A 7 11.58 -14.97 27.32
CA THR A 7 12.55 -14.68 26.25
C THR A 7 13.98 -15.00 26.68
N ASN A 8 14.31 -14.71 27.94
CA ASN A 8 15.62 -14.98 28.52
C ASN A 8 15.91 -16.48 28.70
N ARG A 9 14.89 -17.31 28.95
CA ARG A 9 15.04 -18.77 29.11
C ARG A 9 15.37 -19.44 27.78
N THR A 10 14.76 -18.97 26.69
CA THR A 10 15.07 -19.49 25.34
C THR A 10 16.43 -19.01 24.85
N ALA A 11 16.81 -17.76 25.16
CA ALA A 11 18.15 -17.23 24.87
C ALA A 11 19.26 -18.03 25.59
N ALA A 12 19.08 -18.32 26.88
CA ALA A 12 20.03 -19.09 27.67
C ALA A 12 20.23 -20.52 27.12
N LEU A 13 19.14 -21.20 26.72
CA LEU A 13 19.22 -22.52 26.09
C LEU A 13 19.99 -22.46 24.75
N LYS A 14 19.78 -21.41 23.95
CA LYS A 14 20.45 -21.24 22.67
C LYS A 14 21.95 -21.03 22.83
N LEU A 15 22.37 -20.23 23.82
CA LEU A 15 23.79 -20.04 24.14
C LEU A 15 24.45 -21.34 24.61
N TRP A 16 23.76 -22.09 25.48
CA TRP A 16 24.27 -23.38 25.96
C TRP A 16 24.43 -24.41 24.82
N LEU A 17 23.44 -24.52 23.91
CA LEU A 17 23.53 -25.40 22.75
C LEU A 17 24.60 -24.95 21.74
N LYS A 18 24.76 -23.64 21.50
CA LYS A 18 25.82 -23.10 20.63
C LYS A 18 27.22 -23.42 21.13
N SER A 19 27.42 -23.43 22.45
CA SER A 19 28.70 -23.78 23.07
C SER A 19 29.01 -25.27 23.09
N SER A 20 28.26 -26.09 22.34
CA SER A 20 28.35 -27.56 22.40
C SER A 20 28.24 -28.11 23.82
N ARG A 21 27.46 -27.42 24.68
CA ARG A 21 27.26 -27.75 26.11
C ARG A 21 28.48 -27.59 27.01
N GLN A 22 29.53 -26.90 26.56
CA GLN A 22 30.78 -26.75 27.33
C GLN A 22 30.84 -25.45 28.16
N LYS A 23 30.02 -24.44 27.84
CA LYS A 23 30.07 -23.14 28.55
C LYS A 23 29.51 -23.26 29.97
N LYS A 24 30.18 -22.62 30.94
CA LYS A 24 29.73 -22.60 32.33
C LYS A 24 28.43 -21.82 32.45
N LEU A 25 27.53 -22.28 33.33
CA LEU A 25 26.23 -21.62 33.54
C LEU A 25 26.38 -20.19 34.10
N THR A 26 27.48 -19.92 34.81
CA THR A 26 27.82 -18.59 35.32
C THR A 26 28.09 -17.61 34.18
N GLU A 27 28.88 -18.01 33.18
CA GLU A 27 29.23 -17.18 32.03
C GLU A 27 28.00 -16.89 31.14
N ILE A 28 27.06 -17.82 31.03
CA ILE A 28 25.77 -17.59 30.34
C ILE A 28 24.89 -16.62 31.15
N ALA A 29 25.01 -16.63 32.48
CA ALA A 29 24.30 -15.71 33.36
C ALA A 29 24.83 -14.28 33.21
N ASP A 30 26.16 -14.13 33.19
CA ASP A 30 26.84 -12.85 33.02
C ASP A 30 26.51 -12.24 31.65
N GLU A 31 26.52 -13.05 30.58
CA GLU A 31 26.18 -12.60 29.21
C GLU A 31 24.72 -12.15 29.07
N LEU A 32 23.80 -12.72 29.87
CA LEU A 32 22.38 -12.37 29.83
C LEU A 32 21.97 -11.37 30.92
N GLY A 33 22.86 -11.01 31.84
CA GLY A 33 22.54 -10.16 33.00
C GLY A 33 21.57 -10.80 33.99
N ILE A 34 21.62 -12.12 34.18
CA ILE A 34 20.66 -12.90 34.99
C ILE A 34 21.40 -13.64 36.11
N SER A 35 20.71 -13.91 37.22
CA SER A 35 21.25 -14.77 38.28
C SER A 35 21.60 -16.18 37.78
N PRO A 36 22.81 -16.71 38.06
CA PRO A 36 23.20 -18.09 37.73
C PRO A 36 22.26 -19.15 38.30
N ALA A 37 21.62 -18.88 39.45
CA ALA A 37 20.66 -19.79 40.07
C ALA A 37 19.43 -20.03 39.19
N LEU A 38 19.00 -19.00 38.45
CA LEU A 38 17.84 -19.07 37.57
C LEU A 38 18.12 -19.95 36.34
N ILE A 39 19.33 -19.83 35.76
CA ILE A 39 19.78 -20.68 34.65
C ILE A 39 19.90 -22.13 35.10
N ARG A 40 20.43 -22.39 36.30
CA ARG A 40 20.50 -23.75 36.87
C ARG A 40 19.10 -24.37 37.01
N LYS A 41 18.13 -23.59 37.51
CA LYS A 41 16.72 -24.01 37.60
C LYS A 41 16.13 -24.33 36.23
N TRP A 42 16.40 -23.52 35.21
CA TRP A 42 15.93 -23.78 33.85
C TRP A 42 16.57 -25.01 33.22
N LYS A 43 17.88 -25.19 33.37
CA LYS A 43 18.60 -26.38 32.90
C LYS A 43 17.95 -27.66 33.40
N HIS A 44 17.58 -27.68 34.68
CA HIS A 44 16.88 -28.78 35.33
C HIS A 44 15.42 -28.93 34.82
N LEU A 45 14.62 -27.85 34.84
CA LEU A 45 13.21 -27.91 34.46
C LEU A 45 12.98 -28.29 33.00
N ASP A 46 13.82 -27.81 32.08
CA ASP A 46 13.74 -28.11 30.65
C ASP A 46 14.59 -29.32 30.24
N LYS A 47 15.23 -30.00 31.20
CA LYS A 47 16.05 -31.20 30.97
C LYS A 47 17.04 -31.01 29.82
N TRP A 48 17.82 -29.92 29.88
CA TRP A 48 18.69 -29.53 28.76
C TRP A 48 19.67 -30.64 28.35
N ASP A 49 20.12 -31.45 29.32
CA ASP A 49 21.03 -32.57 29.10
C ASP A 49 20.38 -33.71 28.28
N GLU A 50 19.05 -33.87 28.34
CA GLU A 50 18.29 -34.90 27.59
C GLU A 50 18.02 -34.48 26.13
N ILE A 51 18.30 -33.23 25.76
CA ILE A 51 18.09 -32.77 24.39
C ILE A 51 19.05 -33.57 23.48
N PRO A 52 18.59 -34.21 22.40
CA PRO A 52 19.48 -34.93 21.50
C PRO A 52 20.40 -33.96 20.74
N THR A 53 21.69 -34.30 20.62
CA THR A 53 22.62 -33.55 19.76
C THR A 53 22.16 -33.68 18.31
N ARG A 54 22.00 -32.56 17.61
CA ARG A 54 21.66 -32.59 16.18
C ARG A 54 22.77 -33.35 15.44
N ARG A 55 22.41 -34.40 14.71
CA ARG A 55 23.34 -35.10 13.82
C ARG A 55 23.93 -34.08 12.85
N PRO A 56 25.25 -34.10 12.59
CA PRO A 56 25.83 -33.24 11.58
C PRO A 56 25.10 -33.49 10.26
N LYS A 57 24.64 -32.42 9.62
CA LYS A 57 24.03 -32.49 8.29
C LYS A 57 25.17 -32.66 7.28
N GLY A 58 25.22 -33.81 6.62
CA GLY A 58 26.20 -34.10 5.58
C GLY A 58 26.19 -35.56 5.18
N GLY A 59 26.70 -35.85 3.99
CA GLY A 59 27.04 -37.22 3.60
C GLY A 59 28.15 -37.78 4.48
N GLN A 60 28.30 -39.10 4.48
CA GLN A 60 29.37 -39.78 5.21
C GLN A 60 30.75 -39.25 4.78
N PRO A 61 31.73 -39.05 5.69
CA PRO A 61 33.07 -38.63 5.32
C PRO A 61 33.67 -39.61 4.31
N GLY A 62 34.12 -39.11 3.15
CA GLY A 62 34.64 -39.94 2.05
C GLY A 62 33.59 -40.53 1.10
N ASN A 63 32.33 -40.09 1.18
CA ASN A 63 31.27 -40.53 0.27
C ASN A 63 31.59 -40.16 -1.20
N LYS A 64 31.79 -41.18 -2.05
CA LYS A 64 32.04 -41.04 -3.49
C LYS A 64 30.77 -41.12 -4.36
N ASN A 65 29.57 -41.23 -3.77
CA ASN A 65 28.30 -41.38 -4.50
C ASN A 65 27.95 -40.17 -5.40
N ALA A 66 28.66 -39.04 -5.26
CA ALA A 66 28.53 -37.87 -6.13
C ALA A 66 29.61 -37.80 -7.23
N VAL A 67 30.63 -38.66 -7.19
CA VAL A 67 31.71 -38.70 -8.19
C VAL A 67 31.16 -39.33 -9.48
N GLY A 68 30.99 -38.53 -10.53
CA GLY A 68 30.46 -38.98 -11.83
C GLY A 68 28.95 -38.80 -12.01
N ASN A 69 28.21 -38.37 -10.99
CA ASN A 69 26.88 -37.80 -11.21
C ASN A 69 27.02 -36.38 -11.77
N SER A 70 26.14 -35.98 -12.69
CA SER A 70 25.97 -34.59 -13.16
C SER A 70 25.39 -33.65 -12.08
N GLY A 71 25.72 -33.93 -10.81
CA GLY A 71 25.31 -33.23 -9.61
C GLY A 71 26.44 -33.10 -8.60
N GLY A 72 27.67 -32.89 -9.09
CA GLY A 72 28.71 -32.16 -8.35
C GLY A 72 28.33 -30.67 -8.21
N PRO A 73 29.10 -29.83 -7.51
CA PRO A 73 28.71 -28.44 -7.20
C PRO A 73 28.43 -27.65 -8.48
N GLY A 74 27.15 -27.48 -8.80
CA GLY A 74 26.65 -27.05 -10.11
C GLY A 74 25.94 -28.21 -10.81
N GLY A 75 24.62 -28.35 -10.61
CA GLY A 75 23.79 -29.26 -11.42
C GLY A 75 23.83 -28.88 -12.91
N PRO A 76 23.11 -29.60 -13.79
CA PRO A 76 23.14 -29.35 -15.24
C PRO A 76 23.00 -27.87 -15.56
N GLU A 77 23.76 -27.39 -16.55
CA GLU A 77 23.78 -25.97 -16.95
C GLU A 77 22.34 -25.47 -17.17
N GLY A 78 21.92 -24.47 -16.37
CA GLY A 78 20.52 -24.04 -16.25
C GLY A 78 19.80 -24.47 -14.96
N ASN A 79 20.50 -25.13 -14.04
CA ASN A 79 19.95 -25.60 -12.77
C ASN A 79 20.19 -24.61 -11.61
N ASP A 80 19.19 -23.78 -11.35
CA ASP A 80 19.14 -22.80 -10.27
C ASP A 80 18.55 -23.34 -8.95
N TYR A 81 18.81 -24.61 -8.57
CA TYR A 81 18.25 -25.20 -7.33
C TYR A 81 18.70 -24.49 -6.04
N ALA A 82 19.66 -23.56 -6.09
CA ALA A 82 20.12 -22.79 -4.92
C ALA A 82 19.39 -21.46 -4.71
N VAL A 83 18.38 -21.11 -5.53
CA VAL A 83 17.56 -19.92 -5.28
C VAL A 83 16.42 -20.33 -4.35
N LYS A 84 16.34 -19.72 -3.15
CA LYS A 84 15.31 -19.98 -2.12
C LYS A 84 13.86 -19.90 -2.65
N HIS A 85 13.66 -19.32 -3.84
CA HIS A 85 12.37 -19.02 -4.47
C HIS A 85 12.16 -19.73 -5.83
N GLY A 86 12.93 -20.79 -6.14
CA GLY A 86 12.88 -21.48 -7.44
C GLY A 86 11.49 -21.95 -7.89
N ALA A 87 10.53 -22.11 -6.97
CA ALA A 87 9.15 -22.46 -7.29
C ALA A 87 8.42 -21.40 -8.14
N TYR A 88 8.70 -20.12 -7.91
CA TYR A 88 7.96 -19.03 -8.57
C TYR A 88 8.66 -18.50 -9.83
N ARG A 89 9.96 -18.76 -9.99
CA ARG A 89 10.74 -18.26 -11.16
C ARG A 89 10.18 -18.74 -12.50
N LYS A 90 9.62 -19.95 -12.56
CA LYS A 90 9.02 -20.51 -13.79
C LYS A 90 7.79 -19.75 -14.27
N PHE A 91 7.09 -19.07 -13.37
CA PHE A 91 5.78 -18.46 -13.65
C PHE A 91 5.76 -16.95 -13.44
N LEU A 92 6.72 -16.40 -12.68
CA LEU A 92 6.82 -14.97 -12.46
C LEU A 92 7.60 -14.28 -13.57
N PRO A 93 7.20 -13.04 -13.93
CA PRO A 93 7.99 -12.19 -14.82
C PRO A 93 9.45 -12.08 -14.34
N GLN A 94 10.37 -12.13 -15.29
CA GLN A 94 11.82 -12.05 -15.03
C GLN A 94 12.40 -10.69 -15.43
N ASP A 95 11.56 -9.72 -15.78
CA ASP A 95 12.01 -8.36 -16.05
C ASP A 95 12.58 -7.71 -14.78
N GLU A 96 13.60 -6.88 -14.98
CA GLU A 96 14.39 -6.25 -13.92
C GLU A 96 13.52 -5.44 -12.96
N ARG A 97 12.60 -4.63 -13.51
CA ARG A 97 11.65 -3.84 -12.73
C ARG A 97 10.79 -4.70 -11.80
N PHE A 98 10.23 -5.81 -12.29
CA PHE A 98 9.44 -6.70 -11.44
C PHE A 98 10.28 -7.33 -10.32
N GLN A 99 11.51 -7.75 -10.63
CA GLN A 99 12.39 -8.34 -9.62
C GLN A 99 12.80 -7.33 -8.54
N GLU A 100 13.10 -6.09 -8.91
CA GLU A 100 13.35 -4.99 -7.97
C GLU A 100 12.16 -4.76 -7.04
N ILE A 101 10.95 -4.65 -7.59
CA ILE A 101 9.72 -4.48 -6.80
C ILE A 101 9.51 -5.65 -5.84
N LEU A 102 9.74 -6.88 -6.32
CA LEU A 102 9.58 -8.08 -5.50
C LEU A 102 10.61 -8.15 -4.38
N GLU A 103 11.84 -7.72 -4.63
CA GLU A 103 12.88 -7.62 -3.61
C GLU A 103 12.55 -6.56 -2.56
N MET A 104 12.11 -5.37 -2.98
CA MET A 104 11.61 -4.35 -2.06
C MET A 104 10.47 -4.89 -1.19
N ALA A 105 9.47 -5.53 -1.80
CA ALA A 105 8.32 -6.10 -1.09
C ALA A 105 8.72 -7.20 -0.09
N ARG A 106 9.78 -7.97 -0.36
CA ARG A 106 10.29 -9.00 0.56
C ARG A 106 11.03 -8.44 1.77
N ASN A 107 11.62 -7.25 1.63
CA ASN A 107 12.43 -6.62 2.66
C ASN A 107 11.62 -5.68 3.56
N LEU A 108 10.41 -5.31 3.16
CA LEU A 108 9.48 -4.50 3.96
C LEU A 108 8.85 -5.34 5.08
N ASP A 109 8.71 -4.74 6.26
CA ASP A 109 7.94 -5.35 7.36
C ASP A 109 6.45 -5.33 7.00
N PRO A 110 5.71 -6.46 7.09
CA PRO A 110 4.28 -6.48 6.78
C PRO A 110 3.46 -5.46 7.58
N LEU A 111 3.87 -5.12 8.79
CA LEU A 111 3.20 -4.08 9.58
C LEU A 111 3.42 -2.68 9.00
N ASP A 112 4.63 -2.39 8.52
CA ASP A 112 4.95 -1.15 7.81
C ASP A 112 4.18 -1.03 6.50
N MET A 113 4.01 -2.12 5.76
CA MET A 113 3.19 -2.09 4.52
C MET A 113 1.73 -1.70 4.79
N ILE A 114 1.16 -2.18 5.90
CA ILE A 114 -0.20 -1.79 6.30
C ILE A 114 -0.18 -0.32 6.75
N TRP A 115 0.84 0.11 7.49
CA TRP A 115 1.01 1.51 7.88
C TRP A 115 1.07 2.45 6.67
N ASP A 116 1.89 2.13 5.68
CA ASP A 116 2.01 2.90 4.43
C ASP A 116 0.65 3.01 3.73
N SER A 117 -0.15 1.93 3.75
CA SER A 117 -1.51 1.97 3.19
C SER A 117 -2.43 2.96 3.91
N VAL A 118 -2.29 3.11 5.24
CA VAL A 118 -2.99 4.13 6.02
C VAL A 118 -2.53 5.52 5.60
N GLU A 119 -1.22 5.75 5.53
CA GLU A 119 -0.66 7.05 5.17
C GLU A 119 -1.06 7.47 3.75
N ILE A 120 -1.01 6.56 2.79
CA ILE A 120 -1.42 6.81 1.41
C ILE A 120 -2.91 7.14 1.34
N ALA A 121 -3.77 6.35 2.01
CA ALA A 121 -5.22 6.59 1.99
C ALA A 121 -5.56 7.94 2.66
N TYR A 122 -4.89 8.26 3.76
CA TYR A 122 -5.05 9.53 4.45
C TYR A 122 -4.55 10.72 3.62
N ALA A 123 -3.40 10.59 2.94
CA ALA A 123 -2.89 11.62 2.05
C ALA A 123 -3.81 11.86 0.85
N LYS A 124 -4.35 10.79 0.24
CA LYS A 124 -5.36 10.90 -0.82
C LYS A 124 -6.62 11.61 -0.35
N LEU A 125 -7.05 11.38 0.90
CA LEU A 125 -8.21 12.06 1.48
C LEU A 125 -7.99 13.57 1.57
N ILE A 126 -6.81 13.99 2.07
CA ILE A 126 -6.44 15.41 2.15
C ILE A 126 -6.33 16.02 0.75
N ASP A 127 -5.59 15.36 -0.15
CA ASP A 127 -5.40 15.85 -1.53
C ASP A 127 -6.75 16.00 -2.25
N MET A 128 -7.64 15.03 -2.08
CA MET A 128 -8.99 15.09 -2.60
C MET A 128 -9.76 16.28 -2.03
N GLN A 129 -9.75 16.48 -0.71
CA GLN A 129 -10.41 17.63 -0.09
C GLN A 129 -9.88 18.95 -0.65
N THR A 130 -8.57 19.03 -0.92
CA THR A 130 -7.99 20.25 -1.52
C THR A 130 -8.34 20.43 -3.00
N LYS A 131 -8.74 19.38 -3.73
CA LYS A 131 -9.05 19.45 -5.17
C LYS A 131 -10.54 19.47 -5.49
N MET A 132 -11.39 19.06 -4.56
CA MET A 132 -12.85 19.19 -4.65
C MET A 132 -13.22 20.68 -4.69
N TYR A 133 -13.33 21.25 -5.88
CA TYR A 133 -13.78 22.62 -6.10
C TYR A 133 -15.03 22.62 -6.98
N VAL A 134 -16.19 22.61 -6.34
CA VAL A 134 -17.41 23.18 -6.90
C VAL A 134 -17.65 24.45 -6.11
N THR A 135 -17.30 25.59 -6.71
CA THR A 135 -17.39 26.92 -6.09
C THR A 135 -18.81 27.46 -6.09
N ASP A 136 -19.60 27.08 -7.10
CA ASP A 136 -20.99 27.53 -7.25
C ASP A 136 -21.87 26.36 -7.76
N LYS A 137 -23.14 26.35 -7.36
CA LYS A 137 -24.16 25.42 -7.85
C LYS A 137 -24.35 25.56 -9.36
N ASP A 138 -24.20 26.77 -9.91
CA ASP A 138 -24.34 27.02 -11.34
C ASP A 138 -23.01 26.91 -12.10
N GLU A 139 -21.94 26.46 -11.43
CA GLU A 139 -20.64 26.24 -12.06
C GLU A 139 -20.74 25.14 -13.14
N MET A 140 -20.28 25.47 -14.34
CA MET A 140 -20.25 24.56 -15.46
C MET A 140 -18.92 24.71 -16.19
N ILE A 141 -18.21 23.60 -16.36
CA ILE A 141 -17.02 23.55 -17.20
C ILE A 141 -17.47 23.21 -18.61
N LYS A 142 -17.03 24.02 -19.57
CA LYS A 142 -17.26 23.83 -21.00
C LYS A 142 -15.93 23.54 -21.68
N GLU A 143 -15.76 22.32 -22.18
CA GLU A 143 -14.57 21.90 -22.93
C GLU A 143 -14.93 21.65 -24.39
N LEU A 144 -14.08 22.11 -25.31
CA LEU A 144 -14.26 21.84 -26.73
C LEU A 144 -13.84 20.39 -27.00
N LYS A 145 -14.81 19.55 -27.33
CA LYS A 145 -14.59 18.12 -27.57
C LYS A 145 -14.17 17.86 -29.02
N LYS A 146 -14.76 18.60 -29.96
CA LYS A 146 -14.51 18.40 -31.38
C LYS A 146 -14.80 19.67 -32.17
N GLN A 147 -13.91 19.97 -33.12
CA GLN A 147 -14.14 20.95 -34.17
C GLN A 147 -14.05 20.26 -35.52
N LYS A 148 -15.01 20.53 -36.40
CA LYS A 148 -14.91 20.19 -37.83
C LYS A 148 -14.66 21.46 -38.62
N PHE A 149 -13.77 21.35 -39.61
CA PHE A 149 -13.41 22.42 -40.51
C PHE A 149 -13.78 22.02 -41.93
N GLU A 150 -14.37 22.94 -42.67
CA GLU A 150 -14.47 22.87 -44.12
C GLU A 150 -13.51 23.87 -44.75
N VAL A 151 -12.82 23.46 -45.82
CA VAL A 151 -11.93 24.33 -46.58
C VAL A 151 -12.74 24.98 -47.67
N VAL A 152 -12.93 26.28 -47.57
CA VAL A 152 -13.71 27.07 -48.54
C VAL A 152 -12.75 27.91 -49.36
N ASP A 153 -12.83 27.79 -50.69
CA ASP A 153 -12.11 28.66 -51.61
C ASP A 153 -12.85 30.00 -51.72
N LYS A 154 -12.26 31.05 -51.19
CA LYS A 154 -12.73 32.44 -51.32
C LYS A 154 -11.95 33.24 -52.36
N GLY A 155 -11.06 32.58 -53.12
CA GLY A 155 -10.28 33.20 -54.16
C GLY A 155 -11.06 33.48 -55.45
N SER A 156 -10.45 34.25 -56.34
CA SER A 156 -10.91 34.35 -57.74
C SER A 156 -10.37 33.14 -58.53
N LYS A 157 -10.94 32.84 -59.70
CA LYS A 157 -10.46 31.73 -60.57
C LYS A 157 -8.97 31.82 -60.94
N GLU A 158 -8.38 33.00 -60.84
CA GLU A 158 -6.95 33.27 -61.16
C GLU A 158 -6.04 33.25 -59.91
N GLU A 159 -6.60 33.42 -58.71
CA GLU A 159 -5.88 33.38 -57.43
C GLU A 159 -6.76 32.68 -56.37
N PRO A 160 -6.67 31.33 -56.24
CA PRO A 160 -7.42 30.60 -55.24
C PRO A 160 -6.91 30.93 -53.84
N ASN A 161 -7.83 31.13 -52.90
CA ASN A 161 -7.52 31.43 -51.50
C ASN A 161 -8.38 30.53 -50.61
N TYR A 162 -7.75 29.49 -50.07
CA TYR A 162 -8.42 28.48 -49.25
C TYR A 162 -8.41 28.90 -47.78
N GLU A 163 -9.58 29.19 -47.22
CA GLU A 163 -9.75 29.47 -45.80
C GLU A 163 -10.40 28.28 -45.10
N GLN A 164 -9.86 27.89 -43.94
CA GLN A 164 -10.50 26.91 -43.06
C GLN A 164 -11.62 27.60 -42.29
N MET A 165 -12.85 27.15 -42.50
CA MET A 165 -14.04 27.64 -41.80
C MET A 165 -14.51 26.56 -40.83
N VAL A 166 -14.72 26.92 -39.56
CA VAL A 166 -15.32 26.04 -38.56
C VAL A 166 -16.79 25.84 -38.93
N THR A 167 -17.20 24.60 -39.21
CA THR A 167 -18.57 24.25 -39.58
C THR A 167 -19.39 23.72 -38.41
N GLU A 168 -18.74 22.96 -37.52
CA GLU A 168 -19.39 22.38 -36.34
C GLU A 168 -18.44 22.40 -35.13
N GLU A 169 -18.97 22.82 -33.98
CA GLU A 169 -18.31 22.75 -32.68
C GLU A 169 -19.15 21.87 -31.74
N GLU A 170 -18.56 20.77 -31.27
CA GLU A 170 -19.15 19.94 -30.21
C GLU A 170 -18.45 20.27 -28.89
N TYR A 171 -19.23 20.63 -27.88
CA TYR A 171 -18.75 20.91 -26.54
C TYR A 171 -19.18 19.83 -25.56
N GLU A 172 -18.26 19.48 -24.66
CA GLU A 172 -18.56 18.67 -23.48
C GLU A 172 -18.82 19.60 -22.30
N PHE A 173 -19.91 19.34 -21.59
CA PHE A 173 -20.32 20.12 -20.43
C PHE A 173 -20.22 19.23 -19.20
N GLN A 174 -19.46 19.69 -18.21
CA GLN A 174 -19.43 19.09 -16.88
C GLN A 174 -20.10 20.02 -15.90
N PHE A 175 -21.25 19.59 -15.39
CA PHE A 175 -22.02 20.34 -14.41
C PHE A 175 -21.47 20.14 -13.00
N SER A 176 -21.58 21.18 -12.17
CA SER A 176 -21.28 21.20 -10.73
C SER A 176 -21.76 19.95 -9.97
N TRP A 177 -23.04 19.57 -10.14
CA TRP A 177 -23.65 18.46 -9.41
C TRP A 177 -23.12 17.09 -9.82
N ASP A 178 -22.76 16.89 -11.09
CA ASP A 178 -22.18 15.64 -11.57
C ASP A 178 -20.74 15.50 -11.06
N ARG A 179 -19.95 16.58 -11.12
CA ARG A 179 -18.61 16.65 -10.51
C ARG A 179 -18.68 16.37 -9.01
N GLN A 180 -19.58 17.03 -8.28
CA GLN A 180 -19.79 16.79 -6.85
C GLN A 180 -20.17 15.33 -6.57
N ALA A 181 -21.04 14.72 -7.38
CA ALA A 181 -21.41 13.31 -7.24
C ALA A 181 -20.22 12.37 -7.51
N THR A 182 -19.38 12.67 -8.50
CA THR A 182 -18.14 11.90 -8.76
C THR A 182 -17.15 12.02 -7.61
N ASP A 183 -17.01 13.21 -7.04
CA ASP A 183 -16.13 13.43 -5.90
C ASP A 183 -16.66 12.73 -4.65
N ILE A 184 -17.95 12.82 -4.32
CA ILE A 184 -18.52 12.07 -3.18
C ILE A 184 -18.26 10.56 -3.35
N LYS A 185 -18.42 10.02 -4.56
CA LYS A 185 -18.11 8.61 -4.84
C LYS A 185 -16.64 8.29 -4.57
N ALA A 186 -15.70 9.06 -5.12
CA ALA A 186 -14.27 8.84 -4.88
C ALA A 186 -13.90 8.99 -3.40
N TYR A 187 -14.49 9.96 -2.70
CA TYR A 187 -14.31 10.17 -1.26
C TYR A 187 -14.76 8.94 -0.45
N THR A 188 -15.93 8.38 -0.75
CA THR A 188 -16.44 7.19 -0.05
C THR A 188 -15.55 5.96 -0.24
N VAL A 189 -14.92 5.82 -1.41
CA VAL A 189 -13.97 4.73 -1.69
C VAL A 189 -12.71 4.90 -0.84
N ILE A 190 -12.08 6.08 -0.86
CA ILE A 190 -10.88 6.38 -0.06
C ILE A 190 -11.17 6.18 1.44
N MET A 191 -12.32 6.65 1.92
CA MET A 191 -12.74 6.48 3.31
C MET A 191 -12.97 5.03 3.71
N ARG A 192 -13.43 4.18 2.79
CA ARG A 192 -13.55 2.74 3.03
C ARG A 192 -12.17 2.09 3.12
N GLU A 193 -11.26 2.45 2.22
CA GLU A 193 -9.87 1.98 2.22
C GLU A 193 -9.17 2.37 3.51
N LEU A 194 -9.24 3.65 3.91
CA LEU A 194 -8.64 4.17 5.13
C LEU A 194 -9.15 3.42 6.37
N ARG A 195 -10.48 3.27 6.52
CA ARG A 195 -11.06 2.51 7.66
C ARG A 195 -10.59 1.06 7.69
N SER A 196 -10.49 0.42 6.52
CA SER A 196 -10.01 -0.96 6.40
C SER A 196 -8.55 -1.08 6.81
N ALA A 197 -7.69 -0.20 6.29
CA ALA A 197 -6.26 -0.15 6.59
C ALA A 197 -6.01 0.11 8.08
N ILE A 198 -6.70 1.09 8.68
CA ILE A 198 -6.61 1.37 10.13
C ILE A 198 -7.01 0.15 10.95
N LYS A 199 -8.10 -0.53 10.57
CA LYS A 199 -8.56 -1.74 11.27
C LYS A 199 -7.52 -2.87 11.18
N GLN A 200 -6.93 -3.09 10.00
CA GLN A 200 -5.89 -4.09 9.81
C GLN A 200 -4.64 -3.75 10.62
N TYR A 201 -4.26 -2.47 10.64
CA TYR A 201 -3.12 -1.98 11.41
C TYR A 201 -3.31 -2.23 12.90
N LEU A 202 -4.42 -1.77 13.48
CA LEU A 202 -4.71 -1.93 14.91
C LEU A 202 -4.82 -3.39 15.36
N ALA A 203 -5.20 -4.30 14.45
CA ALA A 203 -5.26 -5.72 14.73
C ALA A 203 -3.87 -6.40 14.74
N ALA A 204 -2.93 -5.91 13.92
CA ALA A 204 -1.57 -6.45 13.80
C ALA A 204 -0.56 -5.76 14.72
N ALA A 205 -0.74 -4.46 14.98
CA ALA A 205 0.19 -3.62 15.73
C ALA A 205 0.17 -3.94 17.23
N PRO A 206 1.33 -3.96 17.91
CA PRO A 206 1.38 -4.08 19.37
C PRO A 206 0.70 -2.89 20.05
N GLU A 207 0.32 -3.06 21.31
CA GLU A 207 -0.46 -2.05 22.05
C GLU A 207 0.33 -0.78 22.36
N ASN A 208 1.65 -0.89 22.52
CA ASN A 208 2.57 0.23 22.79
C ASN A 208 3.17 0.86 21.52
N ASP A 209 2.56 0.64 20.35
CA ASP A 209 3.03 1.21 19.10
C ASP A 209 2.74 2.72 19.04
N GLU A 210 3.79 3.54 18.87
CA GLU A 210 3.69 5.01 18.79
C GLU A 210 2.74 5.49 17.68
N ARG A 211 2.60 4.72 16.60
CA ARG A 211 1.73 5.06 15.46
C ARG A 211 0.25 5.00 15.82
N ARG A 212 -0.14 4.32 16.91
CA ARG A 212 -1.52 4.35 17.43
C ARG A 212 -1.94 5.76 17.83
N LEU A 213 -1.04 6.56 18.41
CA LEU A 213 -1.33 7.96 18.74
C LEU A 213 -1.55 8.80 17.46
N LYS A 214 -0.76 8.54 16.42
CA LYS A 214 -0.92 9.20 15.11
C LYS A 214 -2.28 8.87 14.46
N LEU A 215 -2.78 7.64 14.63
CA LEU A 215 -4.12 7.25 14.18
C LEU A 215 -5.23 8.04 14.87
N GLU A 216 -5.12 8.33 16.17
CA GLU A 216 -6.11 9.14 16.87
C GLU A 216 -6.21 10.55 16.28
N LEU A 217 -5.06 11.18 16.00
CA LEU A 217 -5.01 12.49 15.35
C LEU A 217 -5.62 12.46 13.94
N MET A 218 -5.25 11.47 13.13
CA MET A 218 -5.82 11.27 11.80
C MET A 218 -7.34 11.08 11.87
N GLN A 219 -7.82 10.28 12.82
CA GLN A 219 -9.25 10.03 13.01
C GLN A 219 -10.00 11.29 13.41
N ALA A 220 -9.42 12.13 14.27
CA ALA A 220 -10.00 13.42 14.63
C ALA A 220 -10.10 14.36 13.42
N GLN A 221 -9.06 14.43 12.59
CA GLN A 221 -9.07 15.22 11.34
C GLN A 221 -10.11 14.69 10.35
N VAL A 222 -10.19 13.37 10.16
CA VAL A 222 -11.23 12.72 9.34
C VAL A 222 -12.63 13.05 9.83
N ASN A 223 -12.86 13.08 11.14
CA ASN A 223 -14.16 13.44 11.70
C ASN A 223 -14.53 14.90 11.40
N LYS A 224 -13.55 15.81 11.42
CA LYS A 224 -13.75 17.20 11.00
C LYS A 224 -14.12 17.28 9.52
N ILE A 225 -13.37 16.60 8.64
CA ILE A 225 -13.66 16.55 7.20
C ILE A 225 -15.07 16.03 6.93
N ASN A 226 -15.49 14.96 7.61
CA ASN A 226 -16.84 14.42 7.47
C ASN A 226 -17.94 15.41 7.92
N ALA A 227 -17.66 16.25 8.91
CA ALA A 227 -18.60 17.29 9.31
C ALA A 227 -18.72 18.36 8.23
N ASP A 228 -17.59 18.80 7.66
CA ASP A 228 -17.55 19.78 6.58
C ASP A 228 -18.30 19.27 5.33
N VAL A 229 -18.06 18.01 4.92
CA VAL A 229 -18.78 17.38 3.79
C VAL A 229 -20.29 17.31 4.03
N LYS A 230 -20.73 16.96 5.25
CA LYS A 230 -22.16 16.92 5.57
C LYS A 230 -22.83 18.29 5.54
N ILE A 231 -22.09 19.35 5.85
CA ILE A 231 -22.62 20.72 5.74
C ILE A 231 -22.83 21.06 4.27
N LEU A 232 -21.87 20.74 3.40
CA LEU A 232 -21.98 20.94 1.95
C LEU A 232 -23.16 20.16 1.35
N ASP A 233 -23.36 18.90 1.75
CA ASP A 233 -24.51 18.11 1.30
C ASP A 233 -25.86 18.73 1.69
N LYS A 234 -25.97 19.30 2.90
CA LYS A 234 -27.20 19.96 3.37
C LYS A 234 -27.47 21.27 2.66
N GLN A 235 -26.44 22.09 2.43
CA GLN A 235 -26.58 23.34 1.68
C GLN A 235 -27.01 23.07 0.22
N ALA A 236 -26.52 22.00 -0.40
CA ALA A 236 -26.95 21.58 -1.72
C ALA A 236 -28.43 21.14 -1.77
N LEU A 237 -28.96 20.56 -0.68
CA LEU A 237 -30.35 20.12 -0.56
C LEU A 237 -31.32 21.28 -0.29
N ASP A 238 -30.98 22.20 0.62
CA ASP A 238 -31.88 23.30 1.03
C ASP A 238 -32.07 24.38 -0.07
N GLU A 239 -31.16 24.48 -1.05
CA GLU A 239 -31.30 25.40 -2.19
C GLU A 239 -31.77 24.72 -3.49
N GLY A 240 -32.03 23.40 -3.46
CA GLY A 240 -32.58 22.63 -4.57
C GLY A 240 -34.06 22.92 -4.87
N ASP A 241 -34.80 23.43 -3.88
CA ASP A 241 -36.25 23.69 -3.97
C ASP A 241 -36.62 25.10 -4.50
N LYS A 242 -35.64 25.92 -4.88
CA LYS A 242 -35.91 27.21 -5.54
C LYS A 242 -36.22 26.95 -7.03
N PRO A 243 -37.36 27.42 -7.56
CA PRO A 243 -37.70 27.22 -8.97
C PRO A 243 -36.64 27.86 -9.88
N ILE A 244 -36.25 27.15 -10.93
CA ILE A 244 -35.32 27.64 -11.94
C ILE A 244 -36.03 28.73 -12.75
N GLU A 245 -35.60 29.99 -12.60
CA GLU A 245 -36.05 31.10 -13.46
C GLU A 245 -35.24 31.09 -14.77
N ILE A 246 -35.83 30.55 -15.83
CA ILE A 246 -35.24 30.61 -17.18
C ILE A 246 -35.74 31.89 -17.86
N LEU A 247 -34.86 32.89 -17.96
CA LEU A 247 -35.14 34.16 -18.66
C LEU A 247 -34.75 34.01 -20.14
N ILE A 248 -35.73 33.70 -20.99
CA ILE A 248 -35.55 33.63 -22.45
C ILE A 248 -35.69 35.04 -23.02
N THR A 249 -34.58 35.66 -23.44
CA THR A 249 -34.60 36.93 -24.17
C THR A 249 -34.49 36.69 -25.68
N ARG A 250 -35.31 37.40 -26.47
CA ARG A 250 -35.15 37.41 -27.94
C ARG A 250 -34.01 38.33 -28.33
N LYS A 251 -33.22 37.91 -29.32
CA LYS A 251 -32.11 38.70 -29.89
C LYS A 251 -32.65 40.01 -30.47
N GLY A 252 -32.64 41.08 -29.67
CA GLY A 252 -33.09 42.42 -30.08
C GLY A 252 -33.65 43.30 -28.96
N GLU A 253 -34.10 42.74 -27.83
CA GLU A 253 -34.52 43.54 -26.68
C GLU A 253 -33.33 43.82 -25.77
N ARG A 254 -32.86 45.07 -25.76
CA ARG A 254 -32.01 45.59 -24.68
C ARG A 254 -32.90 45.90 -23.48
N VAL A 255 -32.41 45.51 -22.29
CA VAL A 255 -32.96 45.82 -20.96
C VAL A 255 -33.20 47.32 -20.80
#